data_AF-A0AAV5W0U8-F1
#
_entry.id   AF-A0AAV5W0U8-F1
#
_cell.length_a   1.000
_cell.length_b   1.000
_cell.length_c   1.000
_cell.angle_alpha   90.00
_cell.angle_beta   90.00
_cell.angle_gamma   90.00
#
_symmetry.space_group_name_H-M   'P 1'
#
loop_
_entity.id
_entity.type
_entity.pdbx_description
1 polymer ?
#
loop_
_entity_poly.entity_id
_entity_poly.type
_entity_poly.pdbx_seq_one_letter_code
_entity_poly.pdbx_strand_id
1 'polypeptide(L)'
;DLSAPCTNENYSWYIEKSGEWYMATNNVLKFSMNIYCQYALNTNRESDDFCSGFAEDTENYTCYQASSARANSTQAQRVCKSLGGTLPAVHNAKENAFIRRLAISNGQFNGVMLGGMVSPALNNFQWADGSVW
;
A
#
# COMPACT_ATOMS: atom_id res chain seq x y z
N ASP A 1 1.46 -31.11 1.39
CA ASP A 1 0.95 -31.51 0.07
C ASP A 1 -0.54 -31.19 0.05
N LEU A 2 -0.95 -30.17 -0.70
CA LEU A 2 -2.36 -29.74 -0.77
C LEU A 2 -3.24 -30.75 -1.54
N SER A 3 -2.64 -31.78 -2.14
CA SER A 3 -3.37 -32.85 -2.82
C SER A 3 -3.87 -33.96 -1.90
N ALA A 4 -3.45 -33.96 -0.62
CA ALA A 4 -3.96 -34.92 0.35
C ALA A 4 -5.37 -34.49 0.84
N PRO A 5 -6.37 -35.38 0.78
CA PRO A 5 -7.71 -35.06 1.24
C PRO A 5 -7.74 -34.79 2.76
N CYS A 6 -8.30 -33.65 3.16
CA CYS A 6 -8.58 -33.37 4.56
C CYS A 6 -9.81 -34.17 4.97
N THR A 7 -9.64 -35.20 5.79
CA THR A 7 -10.73 -36.08 6.23
C THR A 7 -11.15 -35.78 7.67
N ASN A 8 -12.47 -35.71 7.88
CA ASN A 8 -13.14 -35.87 9.16
C ASN A 8 -14.17 -37.00 9.01
N GLU A 9 -14.73 -37.53 10.09
CA GLU A 9 -15.50 -38.78 10.14
C GLU A 9 -16.64 -38.91 9.10
N ASN A 10 -17.14 -37.81 8.52
CA ASN A 10 -18.18 -37.79 7.49
C ASN A 10 -17.89 -36.94 6.24
N TYR A 11 -16.72 -36.29 6.18
CA TYR A 11 -16.41 -35.31 5.14
C TYR A 11 -14.96 -35.45 4.68
N SER A 12 -14.77 -35.56 3.36
CA SER A 12 -13.44 -35.47 2.75
C SER A 12 -13.41 -34.29 1.80
N TRP A 13 -12.42 -33.40 1.97
CA TRP A 13 -12.23 -32.24 1.12
C TRP A 13 -10.95 -32.39 0.31
N TYR A 14 -11.02 -32.14 -1.00
CA TYR A 14 -9.84 -32.17 -1.86
C TYR A 14 -9.93 -31.12 -2.98
N ILE A 15 -8.76 -30.73 -3.48
CA ILE A 15 -8.62 -29.81 -4.62
C ILE A 15 -7.99 -30.55 -5.79
N GLU A 16 -8.58 -30.41 -6.97
CA GLU A 16 -7.99 -30.95 -8.20
C GLU A 16 -6.91 -30.01 -8.76
N LYS A 17 -6.05 -30.53 -9.63
CA LYS A 17 -5.03 -29.72 -10.35
C LYS A 17 -5.66 -28.62 -11.22
N SER A 18 -6.93 -28.76 -11.57
CA SER A 18 -7.75 -27.77 -12.27
C SER A 18 -8.15 -26.56 -11.41
N GLY A 19 -7.94 -26.63 -10.08
CA GLY A 19 -8.35 -25.59 -9.13
C GLY A 19 -9.78 -25.73 -8.62
N GLU A 20 -10.47 -26.84 -8.92
CA GLU A 20 -11.82 -27.09 -8.42
C GLU A 20 -11.78 -27.75 -7.02
N TRP A 21 -12.66 -27.29 -6.12
CA TRP A 21 -12.84 -27.88 -4.79
C TRP A 21 -13.99 -28.87 -4.78
N TYR A 22 -13.76 -30.01 -4.13
CA TYR A 22 -14.75 -31.07 -3.95
C TYR A 22 -14.91 -31.42 -2.47
N MET A 23 -16.14 -31.70 -2.08
CA MET A 23 -16.47 -32.34 -0.80
C MET A 23 -17.16 -33.67 -1.08
N ALA A 24 -16.53 -34.75 -0.62
CA ALA A 24 -17.13 -36.07 -0.60
C ALA A 24 -17.85 -36.29 0.74
N THR A 25 -19.16 -36.45 0.66
CA THR A 25 -20.03 -37.06 1.68
C THR A 25 -20.72 -38.26 1.04
N ASN A 26 -21.72 -38.86 1.68
CA ASN A 26 -22.61 -39.81 1.01
C ASN A 26 -23.26 -39.26 -0.27
N ASN A 27 -23.23 -37.92 -0.48
CA ASN A 27 -23.42 -37.24 -1.76
C ASN A 27 -22.23 -36.34 -2.07
N VAL A 28 -21.74 -36.36 -3.32
CA VAL A 28 -20.66 -35.45 -3.78
C VAL A 28 -21.27 -34.11 -4.17
N LEU A 29 -20.85 -33.03 -3.50
CA LEU A 29 -21.23 -31.65 -3.86
C LEU A 29 -20.06 -30.95 -4.53
N LYS A 30 -20.31 -30.29 -5.68
CA LYS A 30 -19.33 -29.52 -6.46
C LYS A 30 -19.61 -28.03 -6.34
N PHE A 31 -18.59 -27.23 -6.07
CA PHE A 31 -18.66 -25.76 -6.03
C PHE A 31 -17.52 -25.17 -6.86
N SER A 32 -17.82 -24.10 -7.58
CA SER A 32 -16.83 -23.35 -8.36
C SER A 32 -16.62 -21.97 -7.73
N MET A 33 -15.37 -21.64 -7.41
CA MET A 33 -14.97 -20.36 -6.83
C MET A 33 -13.62 -19.94 -7.39
N ASN A 34 -13.36 -18.64 -7.45
CA ASN A 34 -12.05 -18.13 -7.86
C ASN A 34 -11.06 -18.31 -6.71
N ILE A 35 -9.99 -19.06 -6.97
CA ILE A 35 -8.89 -19.22 -6.02
C ILE A 35 -7.81 -18.20 -6.36
N TYR A 36 -7.39 -17.46 -5.34
CA TYR A 36 -6.23 -16.58 -5.41
C TYR A 36 -5.15 -17.12 -4.49
N CYS A 37 -3.91 -17.14 -4.96
CA CYS A 37 -2.78 -17.46 -4.10
C CYS A 37 -2.52 -16.28 -3.17
N GLN A 38 -2.62 -16.50 -1.86
CA GLN A 38 -1.94 -15.67 -0.88
C GLN A 38 -0.63 -16.38 -0.53
N TYR A 39 0.50 -15.71 -0.75
CA TYR A 39 1.79 -16.19 -0.26
C TYR A 39 2.25 -15.25 0.84
N ALA A 40 2.57 -15.81 2.00
CA ALA A 40 3.39 -15.08 2.96
C ALA A 40 4.80 -15.09 2.39
N LEU A 41 5.30 -13.93 1.98
CA LEU A 41 6.71 -13.78 1.64
C LEU A 41 7.54 -14.27 2.82
N ASN A 42 8.34 -15.31 2.62
CA ASN A 42 9.27 -15.81 3.63
C ASN A 42 10.25 -14.68 3.94
N THR A 43 10.11 -14.03 5.11
CA THR A 43 10.84 -12.82 5.52
C THR A 43 12.30 -13.10 5.90
N ASN A 44 12.91 -14.16 5.37
CA ASN A 44 14.34 -14.44 5.49
C ASN A 44 15.14 -13.93 4.28
N ARG A 45 14.61 -12.93 3.56
CA ARG A 45 15.37 -12.11 2.63
C ARG A 45 15.80 -10.88 3.40
N GLU A 46 17.12 -10.65 3.47
CA GLU A 46 17.71 -9.42 3.99
C GLU A 46 16.86 -8.23 3.55
N SER A 47 16.30 -7.52 4.53
CA SER A 47 15.67 -6.20 4.42
C SER A 47 15.57 -5.68 2.98
N ASP A 48 14.66 -6.26 2.19
CA ASP A 48 14.21 -5.66 0.95
C ASP A 48 13.29 -4.53 1.42
N ASP A 49 13.93 -3.45 1.87
CA ASP A 49 13.29 -2.31 2.50
C ASP A 49 12.33 -1.74 1.46
N PHE A 50 11.07 -2.10 1.60
CA PHE A 50 10.00 -1.76 0.67
C PHE A 50 9.96 -0.26 0.40
N CYS A 51 10.35 0.54 1.39
CA CYS A 51 10.46 1.98 1.29
C CYS A 51 11.90 2.51 1.15
N SER A 52 12.90 1.63 0.99
CA SER A 52 14.32 2.00 0.79
C SER A 52 14.82 3.04 1.80
N GLY A 53 14.39 2.92 3.06
CA GLY A 53 14.72 3.82 4.17
C GLY A 53 13.72 4.96 4.39
N PHE A 54 12.65 5.05 3.61
CA PHE A 54 11.55 5.98 3.84
C PHE A 54 10.56 5.42 4.86
N ALA A 55 9.79 6.30 5.49
CA ALA A 55 8.78 5.88 6.46
C ALA A 55 7.55 5.33 5.72
N GLU A 56 7.23 4.07 6.00
CA GLU A 56 6.06 3.39 5.45
C GLU A 56 4.80 3.73 6.25
N ASP A 57 3.72 4.12 5.55
CA ASP A 57 2.36 4.04 6.08
C ASP A 57 1.81 2.63 5.85
N THR A 58 1.70 1.86 6.93
CA THR A 58 1.28 0.45 6.89
C THR A 58 -0.17 0.24 6.46
N GLU A 59 -1.00 1.29 6.39
CA GLU A 59 -2.39 1.15 5.94
C GLU A 59 -2.52 1.06 4.41
N ASN A 60 -1.69 1.79 3.68
CA ASN A 60 -1.76 1.88 2.22
C ASN A 60 -0.42 1.58 1.51
N TYR A 61 0.60 1.18 2.26
CA TYR A 61 1.95 0.88 1.77
C TYR A 61 2.57 2.06 1.00
N THR A 62 2.26 3.30 1.41
CA THR A 62 2.86 4.50 0.81
C THR A 62 4.09 4.91 1.60
N CYS A 63 5.17 5.24 0.90
CA CYS A 63 6.45 5.64 1.49
C CYS A 63 6.59 7.16 1.54
N TYR A 64 6.95 7.70 2.70
CA TYR A 64 7.10 9.13 2.91
C TYR A 64 8.48 9.48 3.45
N GLN A 65 9.01 10.63 3.03
CA GLN A 65 10.22 11.20 3.58
C GLN A 65 10.05 12.70 3.80
N ALA A 66 10.43 13.18 4.98
CA ALA A 66 10.50 14.60 5.27
C ALA A 66 11.91 15.13 4.96
N SER A 67 12.02 16.05 4.02
CA SER A 67 13.29 16.75 3.76
C SER A 67 13.54 17.81 4.83
N SER A 68 14.81 17.99 5.21
CA SER A 68 15.25 19.09 6.07
C SER A 68 15.51 20.40 5.30
N ALA A 69 15.43 20.36 3.97
CA ALA A 69 15.65 21.52 3.12
C ALA A 69 14.50 22.53 3.21
N ARG A 70 14.81 23.78 3.56
CA ARG A 70 13.86 24.89 3.43
C ARG A 70 13.66 25.20 1.95
N ALA A 71 12.45 24.99 1.46
CA ALA A 71 12.13 25.10 0.05
C ALA A 71 10.74 25.72 -0.13
N ASN A 72 10.57 26.53 -1.17
CA ASN A 72 9.22 26.87 -1.66
C ASN A 72 8.59 25.66 -2.38
N SER A 73 7.29 25.72 -2.68
CA SER A 73 6.55 24.61 -3.31
C SER A 73 7.25 24.05 -4.57
N THR A 74 7.72 24.91 -5.48
CA THR A 74 8.41 24.48 -6.71
C THR A 74 9.75 23.80 -6.43
N GLN A 75 10.52 24.30 -5.46
CA GLN A 75 11.78 23.68 -5.04
C GLN A 75 11.53 22.34 -4.34
N ALA A 76 10.53 22.27 -3.46
CA ALA A 76 10.18 21.06 -2.73
C ALA A 76 9.73 19.95 -3.70
N GLN A 77 8.91 20.29 -4.69
CA GLN A 77 8.52 19.35 -5.74
C GLN A 77 9.73 18.81 -6.53
N ARG A 78 10.72 19.65 -6.83
CA ARG A 78 11.96 19.21 -7.49
C ARG A 78 12.77 18.26 -6.60
N VAL A 79 12.89 18.54 -5.30
CA VAL A 79 13.55 17.66 -4.34
C VAL A 79 12.85 16.30 -4.27
N CYS A 80 11.53 16.27 -4.08
CA CYS A 80 10.77 15.03 -4.05
C CYS A 80 10.93 14.24 -5.35
N LYS A 81 10.87 14.89 -6.52
CA LYS A 81 11.10 14.24 -7.82
C LYS A 81 12.51 13.67 -7.97
N SER A 82 13.53 14.35 -7.44
CA SER A 82 14.91 13.86 -7.49
C SER A 82 15.12 12.58 -6.66
N LEU A 83 14.23 12.32 -5.71
CA LEU A 83 14.20 11.14 -4.86
C LEU A 83 13.26 10.05 -5.39
N GLY A 84 12.74 10.19 -6.62
CA GLY A 84 11.78 9.24 -7.20
C GLY A 84 10.34 9.38 -6.70
N GLY A 85 10.03 10.42 -5.92
CA GLY A 85 8.71 10.68 -5.37
C GLY A 85 8.07 11.98 -5.88
N THR A 86 7.05 12.44 -5.17
CA THR A 86 6.34 13.70 -5.42
C THR A 86 5.87 14.29 -4.09
N LEU A 87 5.51 15.58 -4.06
CA LEU A 87 4.88 16.15 -2.88
C LEU A 87 3.56 15.40 -2.58
N PRO A 88 3.28 15.07 -1.31
CA PRO A 88 2.19 14.17 -0.96
C PRO A 88 0.82 14.82 -1.19
N ALA A 89 -0.10 14.03 -1.75
CA ALA A 89 -1.54 14.28 -1.66
C ALA A 89 -2.06 13.79 -0.31
N VAL A 90 -3.13 14.40 0.21
CA VAL A 90 -3.74 13.97 1.48
C VAL A 90 -5.20 13.65 1.24
N HIS A 91 -5.55 12.37 1.31
CA HIS A 91 -6.90 11.88 1.00
C HIS A 91 -7.73 11.54 2.23
N ASN A 92 -7.11 11.44 3.40
CA ASN A 92 -7.83 11.14 4.63
C ASN A 92 -7.12 11.67 5.88
N ALA A 93 -7.85 11.67 7.00
CA ALA A 93 -7.35 12.18 8.27
C ALA A 93 -6.19 11.37 8.86
N LYS A 94 -6.12 10.06 8.56
CA LYS A 94 -5.06 9.19 9.09
C LYS A 94 -3.73 9.45 8.40
N GLU A 95 -3.75 9.57 7.07
CA GLU A 95 -2.61 9.98 6.26
C GLU A 95 -2.08 11.35 6.70
N ASN A 96 -2.99 12.33 6.89
CA ASN A 96 -2.61 13.64 7.42
C ASN A 96 -1.92 13.54 8.80
N ALA A 97 -2.46 12.70 9.69
CA ALA A 97 -1.88 12.47 11.01
C ALA A 97 -0.53 11.74 10.93
N PHE A 98 -0.35 10.82 9.98
CA PHE A 98 0.92 10.15 9.71
C PHE A 98 1.98 11.14 9.25
N ILE A 99 1.70 11.92 8.20
CA ILE A 99 2.61 12.95 7.66
C ILE A 99 3.01 13.96 8.75
N ARG A 100 2.03 14.41 9.56
CA ARG A 100 2.31 15.34 10.66
C ARG A 100 3.25 14.75 11.71
N ARG A 101 3.05 13.48 12.12
CA ARG A 101 3.93 12.79 13.08
C ARG A 101 5.33 12.61 12.50
N LEU A 102 5.42 12.20 11.23
CA LEU A 102 6.68 12.05 10.53
C LEU A 102 7.46 13.36 10.47
N ALA A 103 6.80 14.46 10.08
CA ALA A 103 7.39 15.80 10.04
C ALA A 103 7.97 16.21 11.40
N ILE A 104 7.21 16.06 12.48
CA ILE A 104 7.64 16.40 13.84
C ILE A 104 8.84 15.53 14.27
N SER A 105 8.80 14.21 14.01
CA SER A 105 9.90 13.31 14.35
C SER A 105 11.20 13.63 13.60
N ASN A 106 11.10 14.27 12.43
CA ASN A 106 12.22 14.76 11.61
C ASN A 106 12.56 16.24 11.88
N GLY A 107 12.07 16.82 12.99
CA GLY A 107 12.40 18.19 13.40
C GLY A 107 11.72 19.30 12.60
N GLN A 108 10.71 18.98 11.77
CA GLN A 108 9.98 19.95 10.95
C GLN A 108 8.82 20.59 11.72
N PHE A 109 9.15 21.47 12.67
CA PHE A 109 8.14 22.12 13.53
C PHE A 109 7.42 23.31 12.87
N ASN A 110 8.03 23.91 11.84
CA ASN A 110 7.49 25.08 11.15
C ASN A 110 6.56 24.71 9.97
N GLY A 111 6.18 23.44 9.86
CA GLY A 111 5.38 22.90 8.77
C GLY A 111 6.22 22.25 7.67
N VAL A 112 5.52 21.58 6.77
CA VAL A 112 6.05 20.87 5.61
C VAL A 112 5.24 21.24 4.36
N MET A 113 5.87 21.15 3.18
CA MET A 113 5.16 21.36 1.92
C MET A 113 4.33 20.12 1.56
N LEU A 114 3.10 20.33 1.12
CA LEU A 114 2.21 19.30 0.56
C LEU A 114 2.02 19.55 -0.95
N GLY A 115 1.43 18.58 -1.64
CA GLY A 115 1.28 18.60 -3.10
C GLY A 115 0.15 19.47 -3.63
N GLY A 116 -0.58 20.18 -2.78
CA GLY A 116 -1.73 20.96 -3.21
C GLY A 116 -1.32 22.18 -4.03
N MET A 117 -1.87 22.29 -5.24
CA MET A 117 -1.60 23.40 -6.15
C MET A 117 -2.89 23.90 -6.82
N VAL A 118 -2.90 25.18 -7.19
CA VAL A 118 -3.98 25.75 -8.00
C VAL A 118 -3.71 25.43 -9.46
N SER A 119 -4.64 24.76 -10.12
CA SER A 119 -4.63 24.52 -11.56
C SER A 119 -4.99 25.81 -12.29
N PRO A 120 -4.06 26.46 -13.02
CA PRO A 120 -4.34 27.74 -13.67
C PRO A 120 -5.43 27.62 -14.75
N ALA A 121 -5.60 26.44 -15.34
CA ALA A 121 -6.57 26.18 -16.39
C ALA A 121 -7.99 25.95 -15.88
N LEU A 122 -8.14 25.40 -14.68
CA LEU A 122 -9.43 24.95 -14.14
C LEU A 122 -9.96 25.83 -13.00
N ASN A 123 -9.16 26.81 -12.55
CA ASN A 123 -9.45 27.62 -11.35
C ASN A 123 -9.84 26.77 -10.12
N ASN A 124 -9.26 25.57 -10.03
CA ASN A 124 -9.54 24.55 -9.01
C ASN A 124 -8.23 24.07 -8.37
N PHE A 125 -8.35 23.45 -7.20
CA PHE A 125 -7.23 22.77 -6.55
C PHE A 125 -7.01 21.39 -7.16
N GLN A 126 -5.75 20.99 -7.26
CA GLN A 126 -5.33 19.67 -7.69
C GLN A 126 -4.10 19.23 -6.91
N TRP A 127 -3.87 17.93 -6.83
CA TRP A 127 -2.67 17.37 -6.24
C TRP A 127 -1.53 17.24 -7.25
N ALA A 128 -0.30 17.38 -6.77
CA ALA A 128 0.93 17.30 -7.57
C ALA A 128 1.18 15.93 -8.22
N ASP A 129 0.57 14.88 -7.68
CA ASP A 129 0.63 13.51 -8.16
C ASP A 129 -0.49 13.17 -9.17
N GLY A 130 -1.43 14.10 -9.41
CA GLY A 130 -2.57 13.92 -10.31
C GLY A 130 -3.77 13.20 -9.69
N SER A 131 -3.73 12.90 -8.40
CA SER A 131 -4.86 12.31 -7.67
C SER A 131 -6.02 13.30 -7.51
N VAL A 132 -7.21 12.77 -7.23
CA VAL A 132 -8.42 13.58 -7.00
C VAL A 132 -8.29 14.39 -5.71
N TRP A 133 -8.75 15.64 -5.75
CA TRP A 133 -8.74 16.54 -4.60
C TRP A 133 -9.57 16.00 -3.43
#